data_AF-A0A840J0C6-F1
#
_entry.id   AF-A0A840J0C6-F1
#
_cell.length_a   1.000
_cell.length_b   1.000
_cell.length_c   1.000
_cell.angle_alpha   90.00
_cell.angle_beta   90.00
_cell.angle_gamma   90.00
#
_symmetry.space_group_name_H-M   'P 1'
#
loop_
_entity.id
_entity.type
_entity.pdbx_description
1 polymer ?
#
loop_
_entity_poly.entity_id
_entity_poly.type
_entity_poly.pdbx_seq_one_letter_code
_entity_poly.pdbx_strand_id
1 'polypeptide(L)'
;MADDTSPVEFSLAFDAGGECVVRVLGEAVGSPRPRDFLDRVAGEYGLVTDRLDAVADLFLPHEERQGPFTLWYSLIFRPGSRPRIKVYLNPQISGATMADSLVSEGFRRLGIAGGFEPVIESALRRGDRDNFTFFALDLDDGPLSRVKVYISHEAAESEDVERAAELVPGTDPELIREFLAVLGGRKGPFDGRPLVSSYSFVEGSGQRPGNYSLYLPIRSYVPDDEVARARVHAILAQFDVDGTVLDNALDAVSNRPLRNGVGLLAHVSLRMGEFGSGITVYLSSEAYQVLPPRKRPVLGAPAGLR
;
A
#
# COMPACT_ATOMS: atom_id res chain seq x y z
N MET A 1 -11.27 3.75 -2.39
CA MET A 1 -10.52 2.47 -2.27
C MET A 1 -10.08 1.98 -3.64
N ALA A 2 -11.01 1.53 -4.48
CA ALA A 2 -10.76 1.16 -5.88
C ALA A 2 -11.18 2.28 -6.86
N ASP A 3 -10.70 2.21 -8.09
CA ASP A 3 -10.99 3.21 -9.14
C ASP A 3 -12.48 3.21 -9.54
N ASP A 4 -13.15 2.06 -9.48
CA ASP A 4 -14.58 1.90 -9.79
C ASP A 4 -15.49 2.14 -8.57
N THR A 5 -14.93 2.64 -7.47
CA THR A 5 -15.61 2.85 -6.18
C THR A 5 -16.05 1.58 -5.45
N SER A 6 -15.59 0.39 -5.87
CA SER A 6 -15.80 -0.83 -5.10
C SER A 6 -15.20 -0.70 -3.69
N PRO A 7 -15.93 -1.05 -2.62
CA PRO A 7 -15.48 -0.90 -1.24
C PRO A 7 -14.58 -2.05 -0.78
N VAL A 8 -14.00 -2.79 -1.73
CA VAL A 8 -13.13 -3.96 -1.51
C VAL A 8 -12.03 -4.02 -2.57
N GLU A 9 -10.79 -4.26 -2.13
CA GLU A 9 -9.63 -4.62 -2.94
C GLU A 9 -8.96 -5.88 -2.36
N PHE A 10 -8.52 -6.80 -3.22
CA PHE A 10 -7.81 -8.01 -2.82
C PHE A 10 -6.30 -7.81 -2.92
N SER A 11 -5.51 -8.61 -2.20
CA SER A 11 -4.08 -8.73 -2.49
C SER A 11 -3.49 -10.07 -2.10
N LEU A 12 -2.44 -10.46 -2.82
CA LEU A 12 -1.59 -11.61 -2.55
C LEU A 12 -0.23 -11.11 -2.14
N ALA A 13 0.22 -11.43 -0.93
CA ALA A 13 1.55 -11.11 -0.46
C ALA A 13 2.41 -12.37 -0.43
N PHE A 14 3.47 -12.36 -1.24
CA PHE A 14 4.50 -13.38 -1.30
C PHE A 14 5.70 -12.90 -0.48
N ASP A 15 6.22 -13.75 0.40
CA ASP A 15 7.50 -13.49 1.07
C ASP A 15 8.62 -14.37 0.51
N ALA A 16 9.86 -14.04 0.88
CA ALA A 16 11.04 -14.80 0.47
C ALA A 16 11.09 -16.24 1.04
N GLY A 17 10.24 -16.56 2.02
CA GLY A 17 10.09 -17.90 2.59
C GLY A 17 9.10 -18.79 1.81
N GLY A 18 8.46 -18.25 0.77
CA GLY A 18 7.44 -18.95 -0.01
C GLY A 18 6.04 -18.91 0.61
N GLU A 19 5.80 -18.15 1.68
CA GLU A 19 4.45 -17.93 2.21
C GLU A 19 3.66 -17.05 1.23
N CYS A 20 2.43 -17.46 0.92
CA CYS A 20 1.44 -16.63 0.24
C CYS A 20 0.31 -16.28 1.22
N VAL A 21 0.12 -14.98 1.46
CA VAL A 21 -0.90 -14.44 2.35
C VAL A 21 -1.95 -13.68 1.54
N VAL A 22 -3.21 -14.09 1.67
CA VAL A 22 -4.35 -13.41 1.04
C VAL A 22 -4.83 -12.30 1.96
N ARG A 23 -5.11 -11.12 1.41
CA ARG A 23 -5.71 -10.01 2.16
C ARG A 23 -6.89 -9.40 1.43
N VAL A 24 -7.82 -8.88 2.20
CA VAL A 24 -8.99 -8.14 1.72
C VAL A 24 -8.95 -6.77 2.41
N LEU A 25 -8.67 -5.71 1.66
CA LEU A 25 -8.87 -4.33 2.10
C LEU A 25 -10.34 -3.98 1.88
N GLY A 26 -10.98 -3.34 2.87
CA GLY A 26 -12.39 -2.99 2.79
C GLY A 26 -12.78 -1.80 3.66
N GLU A 27 -13.98 -1.28 3.39
CA GLU A 27 -14.62 -0.24 4.20
C GLU A 27 -16.08 -0.56 4.47
N ALA A 28 -16.57 -0.18 5.66
CA ALA A 28 -17.96 -0.37 6.05
C ALA A 28 -18.82 0.81 5.54
N VAL A 29 -19.25 0.75 4.29
CA VAL A 29 -20.11 1.77 3.67
C VAL A 29 -21.47 1.84 4.36
N GLY A 30 -21.99 3.06 4.59
CA GLY A 30 -23.27 3.27 5.28
C GLY A 30 -23.20 3.18 6.81
N SER A 31 -21.99 2.96 7.34
CA SER A 31 -21.57 3.07 8.74
C SER A 31 -22.03 4.36 9.47
N PRO A 32 -23.03 4.44 10.39
CA PRO A 32 -23.25 5.69 11.12
C PRO A 32 -22.03 6.07 11.98
N ARG A 33 -21.30 5.06 12.50
CA ARG A 33 -20.00 5.26 13.15
C ARG A 33 -18.92 4.49 12.40
N PRO A 34 -17.76 5.10 12.09
CA PRO A 34 -16.69 4.43 11.34
C PRO A 34 -16.23 3.11 11.96
N ARG A 35 -16.30 2.98 13.29
CA ARG A 35 -15.81 1.81 14.03
C ARG A 35 -16.81 0.67 14.24
N ASP A 36 -18.11 0.83 13.95
CA ASP A 36 -19.13 -0.15 14.38
C ASP A 36 -18.82 -1.58 13.92
N PHE A 37 -18.42 -1.75 12.65
CA PHE A 37 -18.00 -3.05 12.12
C PHE A 37 -16.76 -3.59 12.84
N LEU A 38 -15.76 -2.72 13.02
CA LEU A 38 -14.49 -3.10 13.63
C LEU A 38 -14.67 -3.51 15.10
N ASP A 39 -15.43 -2.74 15.87
CA ASP A 39 -15.66 -3.03 17.29
C ASP A 39 -16.41 -4.36 17.46
N ARG A 40 -17.36 -4.66 16.56
CA ARG A 40 -18.03 -5.98 16.53
C ARG A 40 -17.06 -7.11 16.24
N VAL A 41 -16.23 -6.98 15.20
CA VAL A 41 -15.29 -8.03 14.79
C VAL A 41 -14.16 -8.17 15.83
N ALA A 42 -13.67 -7.08 16.40
CA ALA A 42 -12.68 -7.12 17.47
C ALA A 42 -13.21 -7.88 18.70
N GLY A 43 -14.46 -7.64 19.10
CA GLY A 43 -15.12 -8.39 20.16
C GLY A 43 -15.31 -9.87 19.85
N GLU A 44 -15.68 -10.21 18.62
CA GLU A 44 -15.92 -11.61 18.19
C GLU A 44 -14.62 -12.43 18.10
N TYR A 45 -13.54 -11.83 17.62
CA TYR A 45 -12.27 -12.53 17.39
C TYR A 45 -11.23 -12.31 18.51
N GLY A 46 -11.54 -11.48 19.51
CA GLY A 46 -10.65 -11.16 20.63
C GLY A 46 -9.43 -10.37 20.18
N LEU A 47 -9.61 -9.38 19.30
CA LEU A 47 -8.53 -8.54 18.79
C LEU A 47 -8.12 -7.48 19.81
N VAL A 48 -6.85 -7.10 19.81
CA VAL A 48 -6.32 -6.06 20.69
C VAL A 48 -6.46 -4.70 20.02
N THR A 49 -7.18 -3.77 20.66
CA THR A 49 -7.49 -2.43 20.10
C THR A 49 -6.82 -1.27 20.81
N ASP A 50 -6.07 -1.50 21.90
CA ASP A 50 -5.50 -0.46 22.76
C ASP A 50 -4.76 0.65 21.98
N ARG A 51 -3.98 0.28 20.95
CA ARG A 51 -3.26 1.23 20.11
C ARG A 51 -4.20 2.09 19.25
N LEU A 52 -5.25 1.48 18.71
CA LEU A 52 -6.27 2.21 17.95
C LEU A 52 -7.01 3.16 18.89
N ASP A 53 -7.38 2.70 20.08
CA ASP A 53 -8.09 3.49 21.09
C ASP A 53 -7.26 4.70 21.52
N ALA A 54 -5.93 4.55 21.66
CA ALA A 54 -5.01 5.62 22.03
C ALA A 54 -4.93 6.76 21.00
N VAL A 55 -5.26 6.52 19.72
CA VAL A 55 -5.16 7.53 18.65
C VAL A 55 -6.51 7.84 17.98
N ALA A 56 -7.60 7.22 18.42
CA ALA A 56 -8.89 7.30 17.77
C ALA A 56 -9.42 8.75 17.67
N ASP A 57 -9.26 9.55 18.72
CA ASP A 57 -9.68 10.97 18.75
C ASP A 57 -8.91 11.84 17.75
N LEU A 58 -7.69 11.45 17.36
CA LEU A 58 -6.91 12.18 16.35
C LEU A 58 -7.45 11.95 14.94
N PHE A 59 -7.82 10.70 14.64
CA PHE A 59 -8.08 10.27 13.27
C PHE A 59 -9.56 9.99 12.96
N LEU A 60 -10.43 9.95 13.98
CA LEU A 60 -11.86 9.66 13.85
C LEU A 60 -12.72 10.80 14.45
N PRO A 61 -12.55 12.07 14.00
CA PRO A 61 -13.26 13.20 14.57
C PRO A 61 -14.79 13.12 14.32
N HIS A 62 -15.53 13.78 15.21
CA HIS A 62 -16.99 13.70 15.25
C HIS A 62 -17.72 14.63 14.28
N GLU A 63 -17.13 15.77 13.88
CA GLU A 63 -17.89 16.85 13.21
C GLU A 63 -17.41 17.14 11.78
N GLU A 64 -16.13 17.50 11.59
CA GLU A 64 -15.59 17.80 10.26
C GLU A 64 -14.58 16.75 9.81
N ARG A 65 -14.80 16.18 8.62
CA ARG A 65 -13.94 15.17 8.00
C ARG A 65 -13.63 15.60 6.58
N GLN A 66 -12.35 15.58 6.24
CA GLN A 66 -11.85 15.87 4.90
C GLN A 66 -11.22 14.62 4.28
N GLY A 67 -11.14 14.64 2.95
CA GLY A 67 -10.45 13.60 2.19
C GLY A 67 -11.33 12.37 1.88
N PRO A 68 -10.73 11.36 1.23
CA PRO A 68 -11.48 10.32 0.54
C PRO A 68 -11.93 9.17 1.44
N PHE A 69 -11.49 9.11 2.70
CA PHE A 69 -11.87 8.08 3.65
C PHE A 69 -11.61 8.51 5.11
N THR A 70 -12.13 7.73 6.05
CA THR A 70 -11.90 7.91 7.49
C THR A 70 -11.22 6.68 8.10
N LEU A 71 -11.78 5.49 7.87
CA LEU A 71 -11.26 4.23 8.37
C LEU A 71 -11.46 3.14 7.32
N TRP A 72 -10.36 2.49 6.93
CA TRP A 72 -10.39 1.21 6.21
C TRP A 72 -9.80 0.11 7.09
N TYR A 73 -10.12 -1.14 6.76
CA TYR A 73 -9.56 -2.31 7.42
C TYR A 73 -9.06 -3.31 6.38
N SER A 74 -7.99 -4.03 6.71
CA SER A 74 -7.47 -5.15 5.95
C SER A 74 -7.61 -6.41 6.78
N LEU A 75 -8.38 -7.36 6.27
CA LEU A 75 -8.46 -8.72 6.77
C LEU A 75 -7.29 -9.52 6.18
N ILE A 76 -6.53 -10.21 7.01
CA ILE A 76 -5.31 -10.90 6.64
C ILE A 76 -5.49 -12.39 6.93
N PHE A 77 -5.45 -13.21 5.88
CA PHE A 77 -5.70 -14.64 5.93
C PHE A 77 -4.42 -15.43 5.71
N ARG A 78 -4.07 -16.28 6.68
CA ARG A 78 -2.99 -17.25 6.60
C ARG A 78 -3.55 -18.66 6.73
N PRO A 79 -3.02 -19.64 5.99
CA PRO A 79 -3.42 -21.04 6.15
C PRO A 79 -3.33 -21.49 7.62
N GLY A 80 -4.39 -22.14 8.12
CA GLY A 80 -4.44 -22.71 9.47
C GLY A 80 -4.46 -21.72 10.64
N SER A 81 -4.52 -20.41 10.38
CA SER A 81 -4.47 -19.37 11.42
C SER A 81 -5.78 -18.58 11.49
N ARG A 82 -6.06 -18.00 12.66
CA ARG A 82 -7.15 -17.01 12.79
C ARG A 82 -6.84 -15.78 11.92
N PRO A 83 -7.87 -15.16 11.30
CA PRO A 83 -7.67 -13.91 10.58
C PRO A 83 -7.09 -12.83 11.49
N ARG A 84 -6.17 -12.04 10.96
CA ARG A 84 -5.70 -10.83 11.62
C ARG A 84 -6.31 -9.61 10.96
N ILE A 85 -6.37 -8.50 11.69
CA ILE A 85 -6.88 -7.24 11.17
C ILE A 85 -5.82 -6.16 11.28
N LYS A 86 -5.75 -5.34 10.24
CA LYS A 86 -5.01 -4.10 10.22
C LYS A 86 -5.95 -2.96 9.86
N VAL A 87 -5.84 -1.83 10.53
CA VAL A 87 -6.64 -0.63 10.23
C VAL A 87 -5.81 0.42 9.52
N TYR A 88 -6.47 1.24 8.72
CA TYR A 88 -5.89 2.37 8.00
C TYR A 88 -6.73 3.61 8.31
N LEU A 89 -6.06 4.62 8.82
CA LEU A 89 -6.60 5.92 9.21
C LEU A 89 -6.09 6.97 8.22
N ASN A 90 -6.90 8.00 7.98
CA ASN A 90 -6.56 9.10 7.09
C ASN A 90 -5.77 10.20 7.85
N PRO A 91 -4.47 10.41 7.56
CA PRO A 91 -3.70 11.48 8.19
C PRO A 91 -4.21 12.88 7.84
N GLN A 92 -4.89 13.03 6.70
CA GLN A 92 -5.42 14.29 6.21
C GLN A 92 -6.89 14.49 6.60
N ILE A 93 -7.39 13.76 7.62
CA ILE A 93 -8.80 13.83 8.03
C ILE A 93 -9.23 15.24 8.46
N SER A 94 -8.28 16.04 8.94
CA SER A 94 -8.47 17.46 9.32
C SER A 94 -7.84 18.43 8.32
N GLY A 95 -7.62 17.99 7.07
CA GLY A 95 -6.92 18.72 6.01
C GLY A 95 -5.43 18.40 5.93
N ALA A 96 -4.84 18.58 4.75
CA ALA A 96 -3.45 18.20 4.46
C ALA A 96 -2.43 18.93 5.36
N THR A 97 -2.67 20.20 5.71
CA THR A 97 -1.80 20.99 6.58
C THR A 97 -1.73 20.47 8.02
N MET A 98 -2.72 19.68 8.44
CA MET A 98 -2.76 19.09 9.78
C MET A 98 -2.09 17.71 9.84
N ALA A 99 -1.77 17.10 8.69
CA ALA A 99 -1.32 15.71 8.63
C ALA A 99 -0.07 15.45 9.49
N ASP A 100 0.93 16.31 9.37
CA ASP A 100 2.18 16.21 10.14
C ASP A 100 1.92 16.22 11.66
N SER A 101 1.06 17.13 12.11
CA SER A 101 0.71 17.24 13.54
C SER A 101 -0.03 16.00 14.06
N LEU A 102 -0.95 15.44 13.27
CA LEU A 102 -1.69 14.24 13.65
C LEU A 102 -0.78 13.00 13.68
N VAL A 103 0.11 12.85 12.70
CA VAL A 103 1.06 11.73 12.63
C VAL A 103 2.08 11.83 13.77
N SER A 104 2.64 13.01 14.03
CA SER A 104 3.59 13.26 15.13
C SER A 104 2.97 12.92 16.49
N GLU A 105 1.76 13.41 16.74
CA GLU A 105 1.02 13.11 17.97
C GLU A 105 0.65 11.62 18.07
N GLY A 106 0.26 10.99 16.96
CA GLY A 106 0.04 9.54 16.91
C GLY A 106 1.30 8.74 17.27
N PHE A 107 2.47 9.13 16.76
CA PHE A 107 3.75 8.50 17.10
C PHE A 107 4.07 8.67 18.58
N ARG A 108 3.83 9.86 19.14
CA ARG A 108 4.03 10.15 20.55
C ARG A 108 3.17 9.25 21.44
N ARG A 109 1.88 9.13 21.14
CA ARG A 109 0.94 8.31 21.92
C ARG A 109 1.25 6.82 21.85
N LEU A 110 1.85 6.37 20.75
CA LEU A 110 2.26 4.98 20.53
C LEU A 110 3.71 4.69 20.96
N GLY A 111 4.38 5.64 21.63
CA GLY A 111 5.72 5.42 22.17
C GLY A 111 6.86 5.41 21.13
N ILE A 112 6.59 5.81 19.89
CA ILE A 112 7.55 5.81 18.77
C ILE A 112 7.90 7.23 18.28
N ALA A 113 7.81 8.23 19.17
CA ALA A 113 8.04 9.65 18.84
C ALA A 113 9.31 9.92 18.04
N GLY A 114 10.43 9.27 18.39
CA GLY A 114 11.72 9.47 17.71
C GLY A 114 11.77 8.98 16.27
N GLY A 115 10.74 8.28 15.79
CA GLY A 115 10.63 7.87 14.39
C GLY A 115 10.05 8.94 13.47
N PHE A 116 9.45 10.01 14.01
CA PHE A 116 8.74 11.01 13.22
C PHE A 116 9.69 11.87 12.40
N GLU A 117 10.63 12.56 13.06
CA GLU A 117 11.58 13.46 12.40
C GLU A 117 12.40 12.77 11.29
N PRO A 118 12.96 11.57 11.51
CA PRO A 118 13.70 10.87 10.45
C PRO A 118 12.84 10.55 9.21
N VAL A 119 11.53 10.27 9.39
CA VAL A 119 10.61 10.04 8.27
C VAL A 119 10.39 11.33 7.48
N ILE A 120 10.21 12.47 8.16
CA ILE A 120 10.07 13.77 7.50
C ILE A 120 11.32 14.09 6.67
N GLU A 121 12.49 14.00 7.30
CA GLU A 121 13.78 14.29 6.68
C GLU A 121 14.10 13.35 5.50
N SER A 122 13.56 12.13 5.49
CA SER A 122 13.84 11.13 4.45
C SER A 122 12.79 11.13 3.33
N ALA A 123 11.50 11.26 3.63
CA ALA A 123 10.41 11.03 2.68
C ALA A 123 9.55 12.25 2.34
N LEU A 124 9.55 13.31 3.16
CA LEU A 124 8.70 14.49 2.96
C LEU A 124 9.53 15.73 2.63
N ARG A 125 10.33 15.66 1.55
CA ARG A 125 11.29 16.73 1.20
C ARG A 125 10.86 17.59 0.02
N ARG A 126 9.84 17.16 -0.74
CA ARG A 126 9.48 17.77 -2.03
C ARG A 126 8.23 18.64 -1.91
N GLY A 127 8.00 19.22 -0.72
CA GLY A 127 6.83 20.04 -0.41
C GLY A 127 5.53 19.25 -0.63
N ASP A 128 4.54 19.90 -1.23
CA ASP A 128 3.20 19.33 -1.50
C ASP A 128 3.21 18.08 -2.42
N ARG A 129 4.36 17.68 -2.97
CA ARG A 129 4.51 16.44 -3.75
C ARG A 129 4.74 15.20 -2.88
N ASP A 130 5.07 15.37 -1.60
CA ASP A 130 5.21 14.28 -0.64
C ASP A 130 4.17 14.46 0.46
N ASN A 131 3.24 13.51 0.60
CA ASN A 131 2.13 13.65 1.55
C ASN A 131 1.89 12.37 2.34
N PHE A 132 1.62 12.49 3.64
CA PHE A 132 1.07 11.37 4.40
C PHE A 132 -0.29 10.95 3.84
N THR A 133 -0.45 9.68 3.51
CA THR A 133 -1.67 9.12 2.89
C THR A 133 -2.39 8.11 3.77
N PHE A 134 -1.65 7.34 4.57
CA PHE A 134 -2.23 6.39 5.50
C PHE A 134 -1.42 6.33 6.80
N PHE A 135 -2.13 6.23 7.91
CA PHE A 135 -1.60 5.83 9.21
C PHE A 135 -2.24 4.51 9.60
N ALA A 136 -1.47 3.45 9.80
CA ALA A 136 -2.02 2.11 9.89
C ALA A 136 -1.50 1.33 11.10
N LEU A 137 -2.37 0.51 11.69
CA LEU A 137 -2.10 -0.26 12.91
C LEU A 137 -2.48 -1.70 12.71
N ASP A 138 -1.59 -2.64 13.05
CA ASP A 138 -1.97 -4.03 13.24
C ASP A 138 -2.75 -4.16 14.57
N LEU A 139 -3.90 -4.85 14.56
CA LEU A 139 -4.75 -5.08 15.74
C LEU A 139 -4.42 -6.40 16.41
N ASP A 140 -3.16 -6.57 16.78
CA ASP A 140 -2.66 -7.69 17.56
C ASP A 140 -1.55 -7.24 18.53
N ASP A 141 -1.28 -8.06 19.55
CA ASP A 141 -0.22 -7.89 20.55
C ASP A 141 1.01 -8.77 20.25
N GLY A 142 1.11 -9.29 19.03
CA GLY A 142 2.24 -10.12 18.62
C GLY A 142 3.54 -9.32 18.62
N PRO A 143 4.70 -9.99 18.75
CA PRO A 143 6.02 -9.33 18.77
C PRO A 143 6.36 -8.61 17.46
N LEU A 144 5.58 -8.85 16.40
CA LEU A 144 5.71 -8.19 15.09
C LEU A 144 4.54 -7.24 14.79
N SER A 145 3.76 -6.86 15.80
CA SER A 145 2.67 -5.91 15.67
C SER A 145 3.20 -4.52 15.33
N ARG A 146 2.72 -3.91 14.25
CA ARG A 146 3.32 -2.69 13.68
C ARG A 146 2.43 -1.48 13.73
N VAL A 147 3.10 -0.33 13.82
CA VAL A 147 2.59 0.96 13.33
C VAL A 147 3.20 1.22 11.95
N LYS A 148 2.40 1.68 11.00
CA LYS A 148 2.87 2.02 9.66
C LYS A 148 2.42 3.41 9.23
N VAL A 149 3.31 4.16 8.60
CA VAL A 149 2.97 5.41 7.90
C VAL A 149 3.26 5.27 6.43
N TYR A 150 2.41 5.87 5.61
CA TYR A 150 2.47 5.80 4.16
C TYR A 150 2.59 7.21 3.59
N ILE A 151 3.48 7.37 2.61
CA ILE A 151 3.75 8.64 1.95
C ILE A 151 3.49 8.46 0.46
N SER A 152 2.67 9.31 -0.15
CA SER A 152 2.59 9.41 -1.62
C SER A 152 3.65 10.34 -2.14
N HIS A 153 4.28 9.96 -3.23
CA HIS A 153 5.34 10.68 -3.91
C HIS A 153 4.88 11.05 -5.33
N GLU A 154 4.33 12.25 -5.49
CA GLU A 154 3.87 12.75 -6.79
C GLU A 154 5.04 13.04 -7.73
N ALA A 155 4.87 12.66 -9.01
CA ALA A 155 5.84 12.86 -10.08
C ALA A 155 7.28 12.51 -9.69
N ALA A 156 7.46 11.45 -8.89
CA ALA A 156 8.75 11.06 -8.33
C ALA A 156 9.66 10.40 -9.34
N GLU A 157 10.96 10.64 -9.20
CA GLU A 157 11.98 9.83 -9.87
C GLU A 157 12.34 8.63 -8.99
N SER A 158 13.03 7.63 -9.56
CA SER A 158 13.56 6.49 -8.79
C SER A 158 14.44 6.96 -7.61
N GLU A 159 15.26 7.97 -7.84
CA GLU A 159 16.19 8.54 -6.88
C GLU A 159 15.48 9.12 -5.63
N ASP A 160 14.25 9.62 -5.79
CA ASP A 160 13.47 10.16 -4.68
C ASP A 160 13.07 9.06 -3.69
N VAL A 161 12.62 7.91 -4.21
CA VAL A 161 12.15 6.79 -3.38
C VAL A 161 13.29 5.86 -2.95
N GLU A 162 14.42 5.86 -3.65
CA GLU A 162 15.69 5.27 -3.18
C GLU A 162 16.17 6.00 -1.93
N ARG A 163 16.25 7.33 -1.99
CA ARG A 163 16.64 8.16 -0.85
C ARG A 163 15.68 8.01 0.34
N ALA A 164 14.38 7.91 0.09
CA ALA A 164 13.41 7.63 1.15
C ALA A 164 13.66 6.26 1.81
N ALA A 165 14.09 5.25 1.03
CA ALA A 165 14.36 3.91 1.54
C ALA A 165 15.58 3.86 2.48
N GLU A 166 16.57 4.75 2.30
CA GLU A 166 17.83 4.79 3.09
C GLU A 166 17.63 4.84 4.62
N LEU A 167 16.48 5.34 5.07
CA LEU A 167 16.13 5.35 6.50
C LEU A 167 16.04 3.95 7.12
N VAL A 168 15.78 2.92 6.30
CA VAL A 168 15.58 1.54 6.75
C VAL A 168 16.82 0.70 6.38
N PRO A 169 17.53 0.14 7.36
CA PRO A 169 18.61 -0.79 7.07
C PRO A 169 18.14 -2.01 6.27
N GLY A 170 18.95 -2.49 5.33
CA GLY A 170 18.65 -3.66 4.51
C GLY A 170 17.75 -3.38 3.29
N THR A 171 17.50 -2.12 2.96
CA THR A 171 16.96 -1.74 1.64
C THR A 171 18.06 -1.74 0.58
N ASP A 172 17.68 -2.07 -0.65
CA ASP A 172 18.60 -2.09 -1.79
C ASP A 172 18.13 -1.11 -2.89
N PRO A 173 18.88 -0.02 -3.17
CA PRO A 173 18.52 0.94 -4.21
C PRO A 173 18.58 0.36 -5.62
N GLU A 174 19.41 -0.65 -5.89
CA GLU A 174 19.45 -1.33 -7.20
C GLU A 174 18.15 -2.10 -7.42
N LEU A 175 17.69 -2.84 -6.40
CA LEU A 175 16.43 -3.55 -6.43
C LEU A 175 15.22 -2.61 -6.62
N ILE A 176 15.25 -1.43 -6.00
CA ILE A 176 14.22 -0.39 -6.21
C ILE A 176 14.20 0.07 -7.67
N ARG A 177 15.37 0.38 -8.25
CA ARG A 177 15.47 0.81 -9.66
C ARG A 177 14.99 -0.26 -10.62
N GLU A 178 15.36 -1.51 -10.38
CA GLU A 178 14.92 -2.63 -11.18
C GLU A 178 13.41 -2.85 -11.09
N PHE A 179 12.87 -2.86 -9.86
CA PHE A 179 11.43 -2.97 -9.62
C PHE A 179 10.62 -1.92 -10.38
N LEU A 180 11.05 -0.66 -10.32
CA LEU A 180 10.43 0.46 -11.01
C LEU A 180 10.60 0.36 -12.54
N ALA A 181 11.78 -0.02 -13.03
CA ALA A 181 12.06 -0.16 -14.45
C ALA A 181 11.23 -1.29 -15.10
N VAL A 182 11.12 -2.45 -14.45
CA VAL A 182 10.37 -3.60 -14.96
C VAL A 182 8.87 -3.33 -14.95
N LEU A 183 8.32 -2.88 -13.82
CA LEU A 183 6.87 -2.71 -13.68
C LEU A 183 6.36 -1.41 -14.31
N GLY A 184 7.10 -0.32 -14.14
CA GLY A 184 6.78 0.99 -14.68
C GLY A 184 7.18 1.17 -16.15
N GLY A 185 8.14 0.38 -16.64
CA GLY A 185 8.72 0.54 -17.98
C GLY A 185 9.56 1.82 -18.13
N ARG A 186 9.96 2.45 -17.02
CA ARG A 186 10.68 3.73 -16.96
C ARG A 186 11.34 3.91 -15.60
N LYS A 187 12.25 4.89 -15.48
CA LYS A 187 12.86 5.32 -14.21
C LYS A 187 12.12 6.47 -13.52
N GLY A 188 11.31 7.18 -14.29
CA GLY A 188 10.51 8.31 -13.85
C GLY A 188 10.47 9.41 -14.94
N PRO A 189 9.93 10.59 -14.62
CA PRO A 189 9.15 10.85 -13.42
C PRO A 189 7.84 10.04 -13.45
N PHE A 190 7.42 9.46 -12.34
CA PHE A 190 6.16 8.73 -12.22
C PHE A 190 4.98 9.71 -12.12
N ASP A 191 4.61 10.28 -13.28
CA ASP A 191 3.68 11.40 -13.49
C ASP A 191 2.20 11.01 -13.66
N GLY A 192 1.90 9.71 -13.71
CA GLY A 192 0.55 9.16 -13.56
C GLY A 192 0.08 9.14 -12.10
N ARG A 193 -0.46 8.01 -11.63
CA ARG A 193 -0.75 7.81 -10.20
C ARG A 193 0.56 7.79 -9.38
N PRO A 194 0.63 8.46 -8.23
CA PRO A 194 1.89 8.62 -7.50
C PRO A 194 2.43 7.28 -7.01
N LEU A 195 3.76 7.17 -6.93
CA LEU A 195 4.38 6.13 -6.11
C LEU A 195 3.94 6.31 -4.66
N VAL A 196 3.84 5.22 -3.90
CA VAL A 196 3.61 5.29 -2.46
C VAL A 196 4.74 4.54 -1.77
N SER A 197 5.26 5.07 -0.67
CA SER A 197 6.15 4.34 0.22
C SER A 197 5.48 4.10 1.57
N SER A 198 5.99 3.14 2.34
CA SER A 198 5.57 2.96 3.74
C SER A 198 6.73 2.57 4.64
N TYR A 199 6.76 3.14 5.83
CA TYR A 199 7.65 2.73 6.92
C TYR A 199 6.88 1.88 7.92
N SER A 200 7.51 0.82 8.43
CA SER A 200 6.92 -0.04 9.47
C SER A 200 7.76 -0.02 10.73
N PHE A 201 7.15 0.37 11.84
CA PHE A 201 7.73 0.40 13.18
C PHE A 201 7.22 -0.81 13.96
N VAL A 202 8.13 -1.69 14.34
CA VAL A 202 7.83 -2.84 15.21
C VAL A 202 8.06 -2.41 16.66
N GLU A 203 7.16 -2.80 17.55
CA GLU A 203 7.32 -2.51 18.97
C GLU A 203 8.56 -3.22 19.53
N GLY A 204 9.34 -2.51 20.35
CA GLY A 204 10.55 -3.06 20.98
C GLY A 204 11.80 -3.11 20.08
N SER A 205 11.68 -2.88 18.77
CA SER A 205 12.84 -2.79 17.86
C SER A 205 13.52 -1.41 17.83
N GLY A 206 13.18 -0.54 18.78
CA GLY A 206 13.66 0.85 18.87
C GLY A 206 12.74 1.86 18.16
N GLN A 207 13.25 3.08 17.96
CA GLN A 207 12.50 4.19 17.34
C GLN A 207 12.70 4.30 15.83
N ARG A 208 13.44 3.37 15.21
CA ARG A 208 13.68 3.35 13.76
C ARG A 208 12.73 2.37 13.07
N PRO A 209 12.31 2.66 11.83
CA PRO A 209 11.50 1.71 11.06
C PRO A 209 12.35 0.50 10.65
N GLY A 210 11.80 -0.71 10.84
CA GLY A 210 12.47 -1.97 10.47
C GLY A 210 12.14 -2.47 9.06
N ASN A 211 11.08 -1.95 8.43
CA ASN A 211 10.81 -2.22 7.01
C ASN A 211 10.42 -0.96 6.25
N TYR A 212 10.84 -0.96 4.99
CA TYR A 212 10.36 -0.08 3.94
C TYR A 212 9.50 -0.89 2.96
N SER A 213 8.49 -0.26 2.38
CA SER A 213 7.79 -0.85 1.23
C SER A 213 7.48 0.21 0.20
N LEU A 214 7.73 -0.10 -1.07
CA LEU A 214 7.43 0.75 -2.21
C LEU A 214 6.27 0.16 -3.00
N TYR A 215 5.27 0.96 -3.33
CA TYR A 215 4.07 0.56 -4.05
C TYR A 215 4.03 1.35 -5.36
N LEU A 216 4.05 0.62 -6.48
CA LEU A 216 3.88 1.17 -7.80
C LEU A 216 2.43 0.90 -8.27
N PRO A 217 1.64 1.93 -8.59
CA PRO A 217 0.30 1.76 -9.17
C PRO A 217 0.41 1.33 -10.64
N ILE A 218 0.73 0.06 -10.88
CA ILE A 218 1.06 -0.48 -12.21
C ILE A 218 -0.02 -0.20 -13.25
N ARG A 219 -1.30 -0.17 -12.83
CA ARG A 219 -2.43 0.20 -13.69
C ARG A 219 -2.31 1.56 -14.34
N SER A 220 -1.44 2.45 -13.86
CA SER A 220 -1.19 3.76 -14.47
C SER A 220 -0.11 3.74 -15.57
N TYR A 221 0.65 2.65 -15.67
CA TYR A 221 1.89 2.58 -16.48
C TYR A 221 1.91 1.42 -17.49
N VAL A 222 0.73 0.85 -17.75
CA VAL A 222 0.51 -0.26 -18.69
C VAL A 222 -0.69 0.04 -19.59
N PRO A 223 -0.73 -0.49 -20.81
CA PRO A 223 -1.88 -0.32 -21.69
C PRO A 223 -3.09 -1.13 -21.23
N ASP A 224 -2.87 -2.33 -20.69
CA ASP A 224 -3.89 -3.30 -20.31
C ASP A 224 -3.32 -4.30 -19.29
N ASP A 225 -4.19 -5.12 -18.69
CA ASP A 225 -3.77 -6.07 -17.66
C ASP A 225 -2.98 -7.28 -18.20
N GLU A 226 -2.97 -7.51 -19.52
CA GLU A 226 -2.10 -8.54 -20.12
C GLU A 226 -0.65 -8.11 -20.00
N VAL A 227 -0.34 -6.84 -20.32
CA VAL A 227 0.99 -6.26 -20.10
C VAL A 227 1.32 -6.15 -18.62
N ALA A 228 0.35 -5.78 -17.78
CA ALA A 228 0.56 -5.74 -16.32
C ALA A 228 0.98 -7.10 -15.80
N ARG A 229 0.21 -8.15 -16.08
CA ARG A 229 0.50 -9.54 -15.71
C ARG A 229 1.89 -9.96 -16.17
N ALA A 230 2.26 -9.71 -17.43
CA ALA A 230 3.57 -10.09 -17.94
C ALA A 230 4.73 -9.43 -17.15
N ARG A 231 4.60 -8.15 -16.78
CA ARG A 231 5.60 -7.44 -15.96
C ARG A 231 5.63 -7.97 -14.52
N VAL A 232 4.47 -8.29 -13.94
CA VAL A 232 4.41 -8.89 -12.60
C VAL A 232 5.06 -10.27 -12.57
N HIS A 233 4.81 -11.10 -13.58
CA HIS A 233 5.49 -12.40 -13.73
C HIS A 233 7.01 -12.26 -13.79
N ALA A 234 7.52 -11.27 -14.52
CA ALA A 234 8.96 -11.00 -14.58
C ALA A 234 9.55 -10.69 -13.20
N ILE A 235 8.86 -9.88 -12.38
CA ILE A 235 9.27 -9.62 -11.00
C ILE A 235 9.13 -10.86 -10.12
N LEU A 236 8.01 -11.59 -10.16
CA LEU A 236 7.84 -12.79 -9.34
C LEU A 236 8.94 -13.82 -9.59
N ALA A 237 9.34 -14.01 -10.85
CA ALA A 237 10.44 -14.89 -11.21
C ALA A 237 11.79 -14.44 -10.62
N GLN A 238 12.05 -13.14 -10.48
CA GLN A 238 13.27 -12.62 -9.83
C GLN A 238 13.32 -12.93 -8.33
N PHE A 239 12.16 -13.14 -7.70
CA PHE A 239 12.03 -13.49 -6.29
C PHE A 239 11.79 -14.99 -6.07
N ASP A 240 12.02 -15.82 -7.09
CA ASP A 240 11.77 -17.27 -7.07
C ASP A 240 10.34 -17.65 -6.66
N VAL A 241 9.36 -16.79 -6.97
CA VAL A 241 7.94 -17.01 -6.69
C VAL A 241 7.28 -17.66 -7.90
N ASP A 242 6.55 -18.76 -7.66
CA ASP A 242 5.74 -19.42 -8.68
C ASP A 242 4.57 -18.52 -9.13
N GLY A 243 4.66 -18.06 -10.38
CA GLY A 243 3.65 -17.20 -11.02
C GLY A 243 2.29 -17.88 -11.22
N THR A 244 2.18 -19.21 -11.11
CA THR A 244 0.88 -19.90 -11.24
C THR A 244 -0.12 -19.48 -10.16
N VAL A 245 0.36 -19.11 -8.97
CA VAL A 245 -0.50 -18.64 -7.87
C VAL A 245 -1.15 -17.31 -8.23
N LEU A 246 -0.41 -16.40 -8.89
CA LEU A 246 -0.98 -15.15 -9.41
C LEU A 246 -2.05 -15.43 -10.46
N ASP A 247 -1.79 -16.35 -11.38
CA ASP A 247 -2.73 -16.67 -12.46
C ASP A 247 -4.04 -17.25 -11.93
N ASN A 248 -3.95 -18.20 -10.99
CA ASN A 248 -5.12 -18.77 -10.33
C ASN A 248 -5.94 -17.69 -9.60
N ALA A 249 -5.28 -16.71 -8.98
CA ALA A 249 -5.97 -15.63 -8.31
C ALA A 249 -6.63 -14.64 -9.28
N LEU A 250 -5.99 -14.35 -10.42
CA LEU A 250 -6.60 -13.53 -11.48
C LEU A 250 -7.87 -14.20 -12.02
N ASP A 251 -7.79 -15.51 -12.32
CA ASP A 251 -8.92 -16.31 -12.79
C ASP A 251 -10.04 -16.40 -11.74
N ALA A 252 -9.70 -16.41 -10.45
CA ALA A 252 -10.67 -16.39 -9.35
C ALA A 252 -11.40 -15.05 -9.20
N VAL A 253 -10.74 -13.93 -9.52
CA VAL A 253 -11.30 -12.58 -9.38
C VAL A 253 -12.10 -12.17 -10.61
N SER A 254 -11.64 -12.50 -11.83
CA SER A 254 -12.27 -12.04 -13.06
C SER A 254 -12.14 -13.05 -14.20
N ASN A 255 -13.24 -13.22 -14.95
CA ASN A 255 -13.27 -14.07 -16.15
C ASN A 255 -13.01 -13.30 -17.46
N ARG A 256 -12.72 -11.99 -17.38
CA ARG A 256 -12.55 -11.18 -18.59
C ARG A 256 -11.17 -11.44 -19.23
N PRO A 257 -11.05 -11.38 -20.56
CA PRO A 257 -9.73 -11.32 -21.18
C PRO A 257 -8.93 -10.11 -20.68
N LEU A 258 -7.69 -10.33 -20.23
CA LEU A 258 -6.87 -9.27 -19.61
C LEU A 258 -6.62 -8.08 -20.55
N ARG A 259 -6.49 -8.33 -21.86
CA ARG A 259 -6.33 -7.29 -22.90
C ARG A 259 -7.53 -6.34 -23.05
N ASN A 260 -8.70 -6.73 -22.55
CA ASN A 260 -9.95 -5.98 -22.73
C ASN A 260 -10.17 -4.91 -21.65
N GLY A 261 -9.20 -4.69 -20.76
CA GLY A 261 -9.29 -3.68 -19.71
C GLY A 261 -7.95 -3.42 -19.04
N VAL A 262 -7.93 -2.40 -18.19
CA VAL A 262 -6.78 -2.07 -17.35
C VAL A 262 -7.25 -1.79 -15.92
N GLY A 263 -6.48 -2.22 -14.92
CA GLY A 263 -6.77 -1.91 -13.52
C GLY A 263 -7.10 -3.12 -12.65
N LEU A 264 -7.25 -4.31 -13.24
CA LEU A 264 -7.37 -5.54 -12.46
C LEU A 264 -6.14 -5.72 -11.59
N LEU A 265 -4.92 -5.58 -12.14
CA LEU A 265 -3.70 -5.46 -11.35
C LEU A 265 -3.51 -4.00 -10.95
N ALA A 266 -4.01 -3.62 -9.77
CA ALA A 266 -4.09 -2.23 -9.35
C ALA A 266 -2.72 -1.67 -8.94
N HIS A 267 -2.02 -2.40 -8.08
CA HIS A 267 -0.71 -2.03 -7.55
C HIS A 267 0.17 -3.26 -7.44
N VAL A 268 1.48 -3.04 -7.43
CA VAL A 268 2.46 -4.03 -6.99
C VAL A 268 3.34 -3.35 -5.97
N SER A 269 3.69 -4.05 -4.90
CA SER A 269 4.62 -3.52 -3.90
C SER A 269 5.80 -4.43 -3.63
N LEU A 270 6.91 -3.79 -3.33
CA LEU A 270 8.17 -4.38 -2.88
C LEU A 270 8.36 -4.04 -1.41
N ARG A 271 8.48 -5.07 -0.55
CA ARG A 271 8.85 -4.93 0.87
C ARG A 271 10.33 -5.28 1.04
N MET A 272 11.04 -4.51 1.87
CA MET A 272 12.45 -4.70 2.20
C MET A 272 12.71 -4.34 3.67
N GLY A 273 13.84 -4.79 4.22
CA GLY A 273 14.31 -4.45 5.56
C GLY A 273 14.50 -5.67 6.48
N GLU A 274 14.62 -5.41 7.77
CA GLU A 274 15.00 -6.36 8.82
C GLU A 274 14.08 -7.58 8.90
N PHE A 275 12.76 -7.38 8.77
CA PHE A 275 11.77 -8.45 8.90
C PHE A 275 11.41 -9.10 7.56
N GLY A 276 12.36 -9.09 6.61
CA GLY A 276 12.29 -9.80 5.35
C GLY A 276 11.75 -9.00 4.16
N SER A 277 12.02 -9.53 2.98
CA SER A 277 11.55 -8.99 1.71
C SER A 277 10.29 -9.71 1.20
N GLY A 278 9.66 -9.14 0.18
CA GLY A 278 8.52 -9.78 -0.47
C GLY A 278 7.83 -8.90 -1.49
N ILE A 279 7.00 -9.53 -2.32
CA ILE A 279 6.19 -8.86 -3.35
C ILE A 279 4.73 -8.97 -2.96
N THR A 280 3.96 -7.90 -3.09
CA THR A 280 2.49 -7.96 -2.97
C THR A 280 1.85 -7.49 -4.26
N VAL A 281 0.88 -8.25 -4.77
CA VAL A 281 0.08 -7.88 -5.95
C VAL A 281 -1.33 -7.55 -5.47
N TYR A 282 -1.84 -6.38 -5.86
CA TYR A 282 -3.15 -5.87 -5.48
C TYR A 282 -4.12 -6.04 -6.65
N LEU A 283 -5.28 -6.63 -6.39
CA LEU A 283 -6.28 -6.98 -7.38
C LEU A 283 -7.59 -6.21 -7.13
N SER A 284 -8.03 -5.45 -8.12
CA SER A 284 -9.32 -4.78 -8.09
C SER A 284 -10.46 -5.80 -8.16
N SER A 285 -11.57 -5.53 -7.47
CA SER A 285 -12.78 -6.36 -7.57
C SER A 285 -13.58 -6.10 -8.85
N GLU A 286 -13.44 -4.91 -9.45
CA GLU A 286 -14.15 -4.48 -10.67
C GLU A 286 -15.68 -4.67 -10.59
N ALA A 287 -16.27 -4.56 -9.39
CA ALA A 287 -17.67 -4.86 -9.16
C ALA A 287 -18.61 -3.90 -9.89
N TYR A 288 -18.15 -2.68 -10.19
CA TYR A 288 -18.94 -1.66 -10.87
C TYR A 288 -18.45 -1.34 -12.26
N GLN A 289 -17.13 -1.37 -12.49
CA GLN A 289 -16.56 -0.94 -13.77
C GLN A 289 -15.23 -1.61 -14.08
N VAL A 290 -15.08 -2.01 -15.33
CA VAL A 290 -13.78 -2.31 -15.96
C VAL A 290 -13.35 -1.08 -16.75
N LEU A 291 -12.17 -0.53 -16.46
CA LEU A 291 -11.63 0.59 -17.25
C LEU A 291 -11.16 0.08 -18.62
N PRO A 292 -11.44 0.82 -19.71
CA PRO A 292 -11.03 0.40 -21.04
C PRO A 292 -9.50 0.39 -21.20
N PRO A 293 -8.95 -0.50 -22.04
CA PRO A 293 -7.51 -0.55 -22.28
C PRO A 293 -7.04 0.73 -22.99
N ARG A 294 -5.80 1.14 -22.73
CA ARG A 294 -5.14 2.26 -23.41
C ARG A 294 -4.50 1.79 -24.71
N LYS A 295 -4.30 2.71 -25.65
CA LYS A 295 -3.61 2.40 -26.91
C LYS A 295 -2.20 1.90 -26.63
N ARG A 296 -1.86 0.71 -27.14
CA ARG A 296 -0.48 0.22 -27.14
C ARG A 296 0.35 1.14 -28.05
N PRO A 297 1.55 1.57 -27.62
CA PRO A 297 2.48 2.23 -28.52
C PRO A 297 2.75 1.29 -29.68
N VAL A 298 2.52 1.74 -30.92
CA VAL A 298 2.91 0.97 -32.10
C VAL A 298 4.43 1.00 -32.17
N LEU A 299 5.08 -0.16 -32.06
CA LEU A 299 6.52 -0.30 -32.33
C LEU A 299 6.80 0.24 -33.74
N GLY A 300 7.48 1.39 -33.85
CA GLY A 300 7.97 1.93 -35.13
C GLY A 300 7.43 3.29 -35.59
N ALA A 301 6.58 3.99 -34.81
CA ALA A 301 6.26 5.39 -35.14
C ALA A 301 7.31 6.34 -34.51
N PRO A 302 7.97 7.24 -35.28
CA PRO A 302 8.86 8.23 -34.70
C PRO A 302 8.09 9.09 -33.70
N ALA A 303 8.68 9.37 -32.54
CA ALA A 303 8.13 10.32 -31.58
C ALA A 303 7.99 11.69 -32.26
N GLY A 304 6.78 12.01 -32.71
CA GLY A 304 6.47 13.31 -33.28
C GLY A 304 6.47 14.36 -32.18
N LEU A 305 7.30 15.39 -32.35
CA LEU A 305 7.22 16.62 -31.55
C LEU A 305 5.79 17.18 -31.57
N ARG A 306 5.22 17.39 -30.39
CA ARG A 306 4.27 18.47 -30.12
C ARG A 306 4.54 19.02 -28.73
#